data_AF-A0AB33JEB7-F1
#
_entry.id   AF-A0AB33JEB7-F1
#
_cell.length_a   1.000
_cell.length_b   1.000
_cell.length_c   1.000
_cell.angle_alpha   90.00
_cell.angle_beta   90.00
_cell.angle_gamma   90.00
#
_symmetry.space_group_name_H-M   'P 1'
#
loop_
_entity.id
_entity.type
_entity.pdbx_description
1 polymer ?
#
loop_
_entity_poly.entity_id
_entity_poly.type
_entity_poly.pdbx_seq_one_letter_code
_entity_poly.pdbx_strand_id
1 'polypeptide(L)' 'MTSMELRQEFFRQIAVVSDDEGMMRKAVKALKRITKCESTDEALMSREEFKARVEQAAHGDSKSFASVEELDKYVRAL' A
#
# COMPACT_ATOMS: atom_id res chain seq x y z
N MET A 1 19.16 -5.36 6.71
CA MET A 1 18.33 -6.24 7.54
C MET A 1 17.42 -7.04 6.62
N THR A 2 17.52 -8.37 6.64
CA THR A 2 16.67 -9.24 5.83
C THR A 2 15.27 -9.36 6.43
N SER A 3 14.28 -9.79 5.65
CA SER A 3 12.92 -10.04 6.16
C SER A 3 12.86 -11.11 7.25
N MET A 4 13.90 -11.95 7.37
CA MET A 4 14.01 -12.95 8.43
C MET A 4 14.49 -12.31 9.74
N GLU A 5 15.53 -11.48 9.67
CA GLU A 5 16.08 -10.71 10.81
C GLU A 5 15.02 -9.77 11.39
N LEU A 6 14.24 -9.10 10.53
CA LEU A 6 13.13 -8.24 10.96
C LEU A 6 12.06 -9.01 11.75
N ARG A 7 11.70 -10.22 11.29
CA ARG A 7 10.71 -11.06 11.98
C ARG A 7 11.20 -11.53 13.33
N GLN A 8 12.47 -11.92 13.44
CA GLN A 8 13.06 -12.33 14.71
C GLN A 8 13.09 -11.17 15.73
N GLU A 9 13.50 -9.98 15.30
CA GLU A 9 13.50 -8.80 16.18
C GLU A 9 12.10 -8.39 16.61
N PHE A 10 11.09 -8.51 15.72
CA PHE A 10 9.69 -8.27 16.09
C PHE A 10 9.20 -9.21 17.20
N PHE A 11 9.42 -10.52 17.05
CA PHE A 11 9.03 -11.49 18.08
C PHE A 11 9.79 -11.29 19.39
N ARG A 12 11.07 -10.92 19.31
CA ARG A 12 11.89 -10.59 20.48
C ARG A 12 11.31 -9.39 21.24
N GLN A 13 10.93 -8.33 20.52
CA GLN A 13 10.32 -7.15 21.14
C GLN A 13 8.95 -7.45 21.76
N ILE A 14 8.13 -8.29 21.12
CA ILE A 14 6.83 -8.72 21.68
C ILE A 14 7.04 -9.53 22.97
N ALA A 15 8.03 -10.42 23.00
CA ALA A 15 8.36 -11.19 24.20
C ALA A 15 8.84 -10.30 25.35
N VAL A 16 9.52 -9.19 25.06
CA VAL A 16 9.93 -8.23 26.12
C VAL A 16 8.73 -7.53 26.76
N VAL A 17 7.65 -7.30 26.01
CA VAL A 17 6.45 -6.61 26.51
C VAL A 17 5.34 -7.56 26.94
N SER A 18 5.54 -8.89 26.89
CA SER A 18 4.49 -9.87 27.18
C SER A 18 4.11 -10.00 28.64
N ASP A 19 5.03 -9.70 29.54
CA ASP A 19 4.79 -9.80 30.99
C ASP A 19 3.97 -8.61 31.53
N ASP A 20 3.82 -7.54 30.75
CA ASP A 20 2.98 -6.38 31.09
C ASP A 20 1.72 -6.38 30.22
N GLU A 21 0.59 -6.73 30.85
CA GLU A 21 -0.73 -6.78 30.18
C GLU A 21 -1.13 -5.42 29.57
N GLY A 22 -0.77 -4.31 30.23
CA GLY A 22 -1.05 -2.95 29.77
C GLY A 22 -0.26 -2.61 28.50
N MET A 23 1.01 -3.00 28.45
CA MET A 23 1.88 -2.84 27.27
C MET A 23 1.46 -3.76 26.13
N MET A 24 1.14 -5.02 26.41
CA MET A 24 0.61 -5.96 25.41
C MET A 24 -0.69 -5.45 24.79
N ARG A 25 -1.61 -4.89 25.60
CA ARG A 25 -2.86 -4.29 25.11
C ARG A 25 -2.60 -3.07 24.21
N LYS A 26 -1.58 -2.26 24.52
CA LYS A 26 -1.15 -1.13 23.66
C LYS A 26 -0.53 -1.62 22.34
N ALA A 27 0.32 -2.64 22.39
CA ALA A 27 0.95 -3.26 21.22
C ALA A 27 -0.11 -3.82 20.26
N VAL A 28 -1.07 -4.60 20.78
CA VAL A 28 -2.20 -5.12 19.99
C VAL A 28 -3.04 -4.00 19.37
N LYS A 29 -3.31 -2.90 20.10
CA LYS A 29 -4.02 -1.74 19.55
C LYS A 29 -3.23 -1.01 18.46
N ALA A 30 -1.90 -0.99 18.54
CA ALA A 30 -1.05 -0.40 17.50
C ALA A 30 -1.02 -1.28 16.25
N LEU A 31 -0.84 -2.59 16.42
CA LEU A 31 -0.90 -3.57 15.32
C LEU A 31 -2.24 -3.51 14.59
N LYS A 32 -3.36 -3.49 15.33
CA LYS A 32 -4.70 -3.33 14.75
C LYS A 32 -4.87 -2.03 13.94
N ARG A 33 -4.20 -0.94 14.34
CA ARG A 33 -4.24 0.33 13.58
C ARG A 33 -3.43 0.22 12.29
N ILE A 34 -2.26 -0.40 12.34
CA ILE A 34 -1.41 -0.63 11.15
C ILE A 34 -2.15 -1.51 10.14
N THR A 35 -2.68 -2.65 10.58
CA THR A 35 -3.44 -3.55 9.70
C THR A 35 -4.75 -2.92 9.20
N LYS A 36 -5.37 -2.03 9.98
CA LYS A 36 -6.57 -1.30 9.55
C LYS A 36 -6.26 -0.20 8.53
N CYS A 37 -5.05 0.39 8.56
CA CYS A 37 -4.60 1.29 7.49
C CYS A 37 -4.33 0.53 6.17
N GLU A 38 -4.02 -0.76 6.22
CA GLU A 38 -3.87 -1.58 5.01
C GLU A 38 -5.22 -2.04 4.43
N SER A 39 -6.30 -2.04 5.23
CA SER A 39 -7.64 -2.37 4.76
C SER A 39 -8.42 -1.11 4.38
N THR A 40 -8.76 -1.03 3.09
CA THR A 40 -9.79 -0.21 2.46
C THR A 40 -9.50 1.29 2.39
N ASP A 41 -8.56 1.66 1.53
CA ASP A 41 -8.79 2.83 0.70
C ASP A 41 -9.59 2.32 -0.51
N GLU A 42 -10.93 2.47 -0.50
CA GLU A 42 -11.81 1.97 -1.58
C GLU A 42 -11.46 2.56 -2.96
N ALA A 43 -10.64 3.61 -2.99
CA ALA A 43 -10.09 4.22 -4.19
C ALA A 43 -8.86 3.48 -4.77
N LEU A 44 -8.23 2.56 -4.01
CA LEU A 44 -7.04 1.84 -4.45
C LEU A 44 -7.44 0.50 -5.07
N MET A 45 -7.12 0.32 -6.35
CA MET A 45 -7.22 -0.98 -7.03
C MET A 45 -6.14 -1.93 -6.53
N SER A 46 -6.44 -3.23 -6.53
CA SER A 46 -5.46 -4.29 -6.27
C SER A 46 -4.35 -4.29 -7.33
N ARG A 47 -3.22 -4.92 -6.99
CA ARG A 47 -2.07 -5.02 -7.89
C ARG A 47 -2.43 -5.78 -9.17
N GLU A 48 -3.27 -6.81 -9.03
CA GLU A 48 -3.76 -7.64 -10.11
C GLU A 48 -4.68 -6.84 -11.05
N GLU A 49 -5.61 -6.05 -10.49
CA GLU A 49 -6.48 -5.16 -11.25
C GLU A 49 -5.69 -4.09 -12.00
N PHE A 50 -4.66 -3.50 -11.37
CA PHE A 50 -3.77 -2.55 -12.02
C PHE A 50 -3.08 -3.17 -13.24
N LYS A 51 -2.51 -4.37 -13.09
CA LYS A 51 -1.82 -5.06 -14.19
C LYS A 51 -2.77 -5.39 -15.34
N ALA A 52 -3.96 -5.90 -15.04
CA ALA A 52 -4.97 -6.19 -16.06
C ALA A 52 -5.37 -4.94 -16.84
N ARG A 53 -5.48 -3.78 -16.16
CA ARG A 53 -5.82 -2.50 -16.79
C ARG A 53 -4.70 -1.97 -17.68
N VAL A 54 -3.44 -2.13 -17.27
CA VAL A 54 -2.26 -1.78 -18.08
C VAL A 54 -2.19 -2.64 -19.34
N GLU A 55 -2.45 -3.94 -19.22
CA GLU A 55 -2.46 -4.86 -20.36
C GLU A 55 -3.58 -4.52 -21.35
N GLN A 56 -4.78 -4.20 -20.86
CA GLN A 56 -5.87 -3.71 -21.70
C GLN A 56 -5.52 -2.39 -22.41
N ALA A 57 -4.89 -1.45 -21.70
CA ALA A 57 -4.47 -0.17 -22.27
C ALA A 57 -3.39 -0.33 -23.35
N ALA A 58 -2.52 -1.34 -23.23
CA ALA A 58 -1.51 -1.66 -24.24
C ALA A 58 -2.12 -2.18 -25.56
N HIS A 59 -3.35 -2.71 -25.51
CA HIS A 59 -4.08 -3.17 -26.69
C HIS A 59 -5.12 -2.17 -27.22
N GLY A 60 -5.32 -1.04 -26.53
CA GLY A 60 -6.28 -0.01 -26.90
C GLY A 60 -5.67 1.15 -27.69
N ASP A 61 -6.52 2.12 -28.05
CA ASP A 61 -6.10 3.33 -28.74
C ASP A 61 -5.27 4.22 -27.81
N SER A 62 -3.96 4.32 -28.09
CA SER A 62 -3.06 5.22 -27.37
C SER A 62 -3.13 6.63 -27.95
N LYS A 63 -3.30 7.65 -27.10
CA LYS A 63 -3.05 9.05 -27.46
C LYS A 63 -1.63 9.43 -27.08
N SER A 64 -0.92 10.02 -28.02
CA SER A 64 0.39 10.65 -27.77
C SER A 64 0.22 12.16 -27.76
N PHE A 65 1.06 12.83 -26.97
CA PHE A 65 1.09 14.28 -26.82
C PHE A 65 2.50 14.76 -27.10
N ALA A 66 2.63 15.90 -27.78
CA ALA A 66 3.93 16.44 -28.15
C ALA A 66 4.63 17.14 -26.97
N SER A 67 3.87 17.58 -25.96
CA SER A 67 4.40 18.24 -24.77
C SER A 67 3.56 17.97 -23.51
N VAL A 68 4.16 18.25 -22.35
CA VAL A 68 3.50 18.09 -21.05
C VAL A 68 2.33 19.07 -20.90
N GLU A 69 2.45 20.26 -21.48
CA GLU A 69 1.41 21.29 -21.46
C GLU A 69 0.18 20.87 -22.27
N GLU A 70 0.38 20.17 -23.39
CA GLU A 70 -0.71 19.63 -24.21
C GLU A 70 -1.47 18.53 -23.45
N LEU A 71 -0.74 17.64 -22.77
CA LEU A 71 -1.32 16.62 -21.90
C LEU A 71 -2.11 17.26 -20.75
N ASP A 72 -1.55 18.24 -20.04
CA ASP A 72 -2.23 18.93 -18.93
C ASP A 72 -3.52 19.61 -19.41
N LYS A 73 -3.48 20.29 -20.56
CA LYS A 73 -4.67 20.90 -21.17
C LYS A 73 -5.75 19.87 -21.51
N TYR A 74 -5.35 18.72 -22.06
CA TYR A 74 -6.27 17.63 -22.38
C TYR A 74 -6.91 17.03 -21.13
N VAL A 75 -6.12 16.76 -20.09
CA VAL A 75 -6.61 16.17 -18.83
C VAL A 75 -7.58 17.12 -18.11
N ARG A 76 -7.30 18.43 -18.11
CA ARG A 76 -8.19 19.44 -17.51
C ARG A 76 -9.50 19.67 -18.26
N ALA A 77 -9.57 19.25 -19.52
CA ALA A 77 -10.76 19.40 -20.36
C ALA A 77 -11.68 18.18 -20.33
N LEU A 78 -11.28 17.09 -19.65
CA LEU A 78 -12.10 15.90 -19.36
C LEU A 78 -12.99 16.15 -18.14
#